data_AF-A0A437J779-F1
#
_entry.id   AF-A0A437J779-F1
#
_cell.length_a   1.000
_cell.length_b   1.000
_cell.length_c   1.000
_cell.angle_alpha   90.00
_cell.angle_beta   90.00
_cell.angle_gamma   90.00
#
_symmetry.space_group_name_H-M   'P 1'
#
loop_
_entity.id
_entity.type
_entity.pdbx_description
1 polymer ?
#
loop_
_entity_poly.entity_id
_entity_poly.type
_entity_poly.pdbx_seq_one_letter_code
_entity_poly.pdbx_strand_id
1 'polypeptide(L)'
;MKTFATVLGAASLMALAACDSAQENKVENAYENAADNMENQADAMEDRADNLTGNAADAAENMSEALEEKADATRKAGEVAAEKAEDRADNAM
;
A
#
# COMPACT_ATOMS: atom_id res chain seq x y z
N MET A 1 2.04 -5.59 -40.33
CA MET A 1 2.01 -4.59 -39.23
C MET A 1 2.45 -5.29 -37.95
N LYS A 2 3.76 -5.28 -37.66
CA LYS A 2 4.38 -6.03 -36.54
C LYS A 2 5.71 -5.38 -36.12
N THR A 3 5.78 -4.04 -36.14
CA THR A 3 7.04 -3.29 -35.97
C THR A 3 6.88 -2.07 -35.05
N PHE A 4 5.98 -2.13 -34.07
CA PHE A 4 5.86 -1.09 -33.03
C PHE A 4 6.21 -1.59 -31.62
N ALA A 5 6.56 -2.86 -31.45
CA ALA A 5 6.79 -3.46 -30.13
C ALA A 5 8.27 -3.51 -29.71
N THR A 6 9.21 -2.98 -30.49
CA THR A 6 10.66 -3.20 -30.28
C THR A 6 11.53 -1.93 -30.29
N VAL A 7 10.95 -0.73 -30.17
CA VAL A 7 11.70 0.55 -30.09
C VAL A 7 11.42 1.31 -28.77
N LEU A 8 11.15 0.57 -27.70
CA LEU A 8 11.34 1.04 -26.32
C LEU A 8 12.52 0.31 -25.66
N GLY A 9 13.43 -0.20 -26.48
CA GLY A 9 14.70 -0.76 -26.06
C GLY A 9 15.76 0.33 -25.90
N ALA A 10 16.29 0.41 -24.68
CA ALA A 10 17.72 0.47 -24.43
C ALA A 10 18.52 1.76 -24.74
N ALA A 11 17.92 2.95 -24.63
CA ALA A 11 18.68 4.22 -24.74
C ALA A 11 18.73 5.07 -23.45
N SER A 12 18.12 4.63 -22.33
CA SER A 12 18.19 5.34 -21.04
C SER A 12 18.67 4.48 -19.87
N LEU A 13 19.32 3.33 -20.18
CA LEU A 13 19.82 2.31 -19.24
C LEU A 13 20.91 2.78 -18.25
N MET A 14 21.19 4.09 -18.14
CA MET A 14 22.08 4.62 -17.10
C MET A 14 21.43 5.73 -16.23
N ALA A 15 20.14 6.03 -16.42
CA ALA A 15 19.41 6.99 -15.60
C ALA A 15 18.33 6.34 -14.70
N LEU A 16 18.09 5.03 -14.80
CA LEU A 16 17.00 4.36 -14.08
C LEU A 16 17.32 3.99 -12.63
N ALA A 17 18.60 3.82 -12.24
CA ALA A 17 18.95 3.46 -10.86
C ALA A 17 18.52 4.51 -9.80
N ALA A 18 18.18 5.73 -10.22
CA ALA A 18 17.64 6.77 -9.35
C ALA A 18 16.11 6.95 -9.44
N CYS A 19 15.44 6.29 -10.39
CA CYS A 19 13.98 6.24 -10.47
C CYS A 19 13.37 4.97 -9.84
N ASP A 20 14.16 3.92 -9.63
CA ASP A 20 13.68 2.70 -8.96
C ASP A 20 13.22 2.96 -7.53
N SER A 21 14.03 3.64 -6.74
CA SER A 21 13.61 4.07 -5.39
C SER A 21 12.41 5.02 -5.43
N ALA A 22 12.29 5.89 -6.43
CA ALA A 22 11.14 6.81 -6.52
C ALA A 22 9.83 6.10 -6.88
N GLN A 23 9.89 4.94 -7.53
CA GLN A 23 8.71 4.16 -7.89
C GLN A 23 8.31 3.19 -6.79
N GLU A 24 9.28 2.52 -6.17
CA GLU A 24 9.11 1.75 -4.94
C GLU A 24 8.49 2.61 -3.82
N ASN A 25 9.12 3.76 -3.50
CA ASN A 25 8.60 4.69 -2.51
C ASN A 25 7.17 5.15 -2.83
N LYS A 26 6.82 5.37 -4.10
CA LYS A 26 5.45 5.76 -4.46
C LYS A 26 4.44 4.65 -4.20
N VAL A 27 4.83 3.40 -4.45
CA VAL A 27 3.98 2.24 -4.18
C VAL A 27 3.81 2.12 -2.66
N GLU A 28 4.90 2.04 -1.92
CA GLU A 28 4.89 1.93 -0.46
C GLU A 28 4.07 3.05 0.20
N ASN A 29 4.37 4.32 -0.12
CA ASN A 29 3.62 5.46 0.40
C ASN A 29 2.12 5.39 0.06
N ALA A 30 1.72 4.87 -1.11
CA ALA A 30 0.31 4.78 -1.47
C ALA A 30 -0.44 3.77 -0.59
N TYR A 31 0.19 2.65 -0.25
CA TYR A 31 -0.38 1.63 0.62
C TYR A 31 -0.30 2.05 2.10
N GLU A 32 0.79 2.68 2.53
CA GLU A 32 0.89 3.28 3.88
C GLU A 32 -0.21 4.32 4.10
N ASN A 33 -0.35 5.30 3.20
CA ASN A 33 -1.41 6.31 3.31
C ASN A 33 -2.82 5.68 3.31
N ALA A 34 -3.02 4.57 2.58
CA ALA A 34 -4.29 3.86 2.60
C ALA A 34 -4.52 3.13 3.94
N ALA A 35 -3.49 2.48 4.49
CA ALA A 35 -3.54 1.82 5.79
C ALA A 35 -3.75 2.84 6.92
N ASP A 36 -3.02 3.96 6.92
CA ASP A 36 -3.17 5.02 7.92
C ASP A 36 -4.58 5.63 7.90
N ASN A 37 -5.21 5.76 6.72
CA ASN A 37 -6.61 6.19 6.66
C ASN A 37 -7.58 5.17 7.26
N MET A 38 -7.26 3.87 7.22
CA MET A 38 -8.06 2.82 7.86
C MET A 38 -7.84 2.82 9.37
N GLU A 39 -6.60 2.98 9.85
CA GLU A 39 -6.27 3.13 11.27
C GLU A 39 -6.95 4.38 11.87
N ASN A 40 -6.87 5.54 11.20
CA ASN A 40 -7.59 6.74 11.65
C ASN A 40 -9.11 6.53 11.75
N GLN A 41 -9.68 5.67 10.90
CA GLN A 41 -11.11 5.31 10.99
C GLN A 41 -11.38 4.30 12.12
N ALA A 42 -10.43 3.40 12.39
CA ALA A 42 -10.49 2.46 13.50
C ALA A 42 -10.43 3.22 14.83
N ASP A 43 -9.46 4.12 15.00
CA ASP A 43 -9.32 4.99 16.18
C ASP A 43 -10.61 5.79 16.43
N ALA A 44 -11.17 6.40 15.38
CA ALA A 44 -12.43 7.14 15.49
C ALA A 44 -13.63 6.24 15.83
N MET A 45 -13.54 4.93 15.58
CA MET A 45 -14.54 3.95 15.94
C MET A 45 -14.35 3.45 17.38
N GLU A 46 -13.11 3.26 17.84
CA GLU A 46 -12.79 2.98 19.24
C GLU A 46 -13.23 4.13 20.15
N ASP A 47 -12.90 5.37 19.79
CA ASP A 47 -13.35 6.58 20.50
C ASP A 47 -14.88 6.62 20.61
N ARG A 48 -15.61 6.13 19.60
CA ARG A 48 -17.06 6.01 19.64
C ARG A 48 -17.51 4.86 20.53
N ALA A 49 -16.83 3.72 20.47
CA ALA A 49 -17.12 2.56 21.31
C ALA A 49 -17.03 2.92 22.81
N ASP A 50 -16.01 3.69 23.19
CA ASP A 50 -15.81 4.22 24.55
C ASP A 50 -16.97 5.09 25.05
N ASN A 51 -17.69 5.75 24.13
CA ASN A 51 -18.86 6.57 24.43
C ASN A 51 -20.18 5.78 24.34
N LEU A 52 -20.15 4.52 23.92
CA LEU A 52 -21.29 3.62 23.80
C LEU A 52 -21.33 2.60 24.95
N THR A 53 -22.39 1.81 25.00
CA THR A 53 -22.57 0.78 26.04
C THR A 53 -23.33 -0.43 25.49
N GLY A 54 -23.03 -1.61 26.04
CA GLY A 54 -23.61 -2.88 25.64
C GLY A 54 -23.28 -3.22 24.19
N ASN A 55 -24.21 -3.90 23.50
CA ASN A 55 -24.01 -4.41 22.14
C ASN A 55 -23.59 -3.34 21.10
N ALA A 56 -23.85 -2.06 21.37
CA ALA A 56 -23.43 -0.96 20.49
C ALA A 56 -21.93 -0.66 20.61
N ALA A 57 -21.35 -0.78 21.81
CA ALA A 57 -19.91 -0.69 22.02
C ALA A 57 -19.22 -1.89 21.38
N ASP A 58 -19.70 -3.11 21.67
CA ASP A 58 -19.15 -4.35 21.08
C ASP A 58 -19.15 -4.30 19.54
N ALA A 59 -20.24 -3.80 18.92
CA ALA A 59 -20.31 -3.68 17.47
C ALA A 59 -19.32 -2.64 16.90
N ALA A 60 -19.03 -1.57 17.66
CA ALA A 60 -18.05 -0.56 17.27
C ALA A 60 -16.62 -1.09 17.40
N GLU A 61 -16.28 -1.79 18.50
CA GLU A 61 -15.00 -2.49 18.68
C GLU A 61 -14.76 -3.54 17.58
N ASN A 62 -15.76 -4.37 17.28
CA ASN A 62 -15.62 -5.34 16.17
C ASN A 62 -15.38 -4.66 14.81
N MET A 63 -15.89 -3.44 14.62
CA MET A 63 -15.63 -2.68 13.40
C MET A 63 -14.25 -2.03 13.40
N SER A 64 -13.72 -1.56 14.54
CA SER A 64 -12.35 -1.06 14.63
C SER A 64 -11.35 -2.19 14.37
N GLU A 65 -11.51 -3.34 15.02
CA GLU A 65 -10.67 -4.53 14.78
C GLU A 65 -10.65 -4.94 13.30
N ALA A 66 -11.81 -4.94 12.65
CA ALA A 66 -11.91 -5.27 11.22
C ALA A 66 -11.28 -4.21 10.30
N LEU A 67 -11.16 -2.96 10.75
CA LEU A 67 -10.47 -1.89 10.03
C LEU A 67 -8.95 -2.00 10.24
N GLU A 68 -8.49 -2.29 11.44
CA GLU A 68 -7.08 -2.57 11.75
C GLU A 68 -6.57 -3.77 10.96
N GLU A 69 -7.30 -4.89 10.93
CA GLU A 69 -6.92 -6.07 10.15
C GLU A 69 -6.80 -5.74 8.65
N LYS A 70 -7.69 -4.87 8.14
CA LYS A 70 -7.60 -4.39 6.75
C LYS A 70 -6.43 -3.45 6.53
N ALA A 71 -6.11 -2.60 7.49
CA ALA A 71 -4.95 -1.71 7.43
C ALA A 71 -3.67 -2.54 7.33
N ASP A 72 -3.51 -3.55 8.19
CA ASP A 72 -2.39 -4.49 8.17
C ASP A 72 -2.30 -5.27 6.86
N ALA A 73 -3.44 -5.79 6.38
CA ALA A 73 -3.48 -6.48 5.10
C ALA A 73 -3.08 -5.55 3.93
N THR A 74 -3.46 -4.27 4.01
CA THR A 74 -3.13 -3.25 3.01
C THR A 74 -1.64 -2.91 3.05
N ARG A 75 -1.07 -2.72 4.25
CA ARG A 75 0.36 -2.47 4.46
C ARG A 75 1.20 -3.62 3.91
N LYS A 76 0.85 -4.86 4.27
CA LYS A 76 1.50 -6.07 3.75
C LYS A 76 1.37 -6.24 2.24
N ALA A 77 0.22 -5.87 1.65
CA ALA A 77 0.06 -5.87 0.21
C ALA A 77 0.96 -4.82 -0.46
N GLY A 78 1.17 -3.68 0.19
CA GLY A 78 2.12 -2.64 -0.20
C GLY A 78 3.56 -3.13 -0.19
N GLU A 79 4.00 -3.76 0.90
CA GLU A 79 5.34 -4.37 1.01
C GLU A 79 5.59 -5.37 -0.14
N VAL A 80 4.66 -6.29 -0.38
CA VAL A 80 4.78 -7.27 -1.49
C VAL A 80 4.78 -6.58 -2.87
N ALA A 81 4.07 -5.46 -3.02
CA ALA A 81 4.06 -4.71 -4.26
C ALA A 81 5.35 -3.92 -4.48
N ALA A 82 5.94 -3.38 -3.40
CA ALA A 82 7.23 -2.70 -3.39
C ALA A 82 8.36 -3.70 -3.71
N GLU A 83 8.41 -4.84 -3.03
CA GLU A 83 9.37 -5.92 -3.32
C GLU A 83 9.31 -6.38 -4.79
N LYS A 84 8.10 -6.55 -5.35
CA LYS A 84 7.95 -6.90 -6.77
C LYS A 84 8.39 -5.80 -7.73
N ALA A 85 8.31 -4.55 -7.31
CA ALA A 85 8.81 -3.42 -8.10
C ALA A 85 10.34 -3.42 -8.09
N GLU A 86 10.95 -3.65 -6.91
CA GLU A 86 12.40 -3.82 -6.72
C GLU A 86 12.95 -5.03 -7.48
N ASP A 87 12.33 -6.21 -7.35
CA ASP A 87 12.75 -7.43 -8.08
C ASP A 87 12.75 -7.24 -9.61
N ARG A 88 11.81 -6.44 -10.14
CA ARG A 88 11.74 -6.12 -11.57
C ARG A 88 12.78 -5.11 -11.98
N ALA A 89 13.12 -4.17 -11.10
CA ALA A 89 14.20 -3.22 -11.30
C ALA A 89 15.55 -3.95 -11.40
N ASP A 90 15.82 -4.81 -10.43
CA ASP A 90 17.06 -5.56 -10.33
C ASP A 90 17.23 -6.58 -11.47
N ASN A 91 16.16 -7.28 -11.86
CA ASN A 91 16.21 -8.21 -13.02
C ASN A 91 16.23 -7.49 -14.38
N ALA A 92 15.97 -6.18 -14.43
CA ALA A 92 16.09 -5.39 -15.66
C ALA A 92 17.49 -4.77 -15.85
N MET A 93 18.38 -4.93 -14.86
CA MET A 93 19.76 -4.45 -14.83
C MET A 93 20.75 -5.53 -15.32
#